data_AF-A0A944L7G7-F1
#
_entry.id   AF-A0A944L7G7-F1
#
_cell.length_a   1.000
_cell.length_b   1.000
_cell.length_c   1.000
_cell.angle_alpha   90.00
_cell.angle_beta   90.00
_cell.angle_gamma   90.00
#
_symmetry.space_group_name_H-M   'P 1'
#
loop_
_entity.id
_entity.type
_entity.pdbx_description
1 polymer ?
#
loop_
_entity_poly.entity_id
_entity_poly.type
_entity_poly.pdbx_seq_one_letter_code
_entity_poly.pdbx_strand_id
1 'polypeptide(L)' 'MERKQPSRKPSRNGRGLFLGAVVGAIVGFFIGRGAGNPVFGALLGAVVGAALLYRVNPGPWKRR' A
#
# COMPACT_ATOMS: atom_id res chain seq x y z
N MET A 1 -29.04 -9.36 -29.04
CA MET A 1 -27.68 -9.82 -28.66
C MET A 1 -27.22 -9.01 -27.46
N GLU A 2 -27.40 -9.55 -26.26
CA GLU A 2 -27.01 -8.86 -25.03
C GLU A 2 -25.50 -8.97 -24.83
N ARG A 3 -24.77 -7.86 -25.02
CA ARG A 3 -23.34 -7.80 -24.75
C ARG A 3 -23.14 -7.86 -23.23
N LYS A 4 -22.87 -9.05 -22.68
CA LYS A 4 -22.36 -9.20 -21.31
C LYS A 4 -21.06 -8.42 -21.19
N GLN A 5 -21.12 -7.30 -20.47
CA GLN A 5 -19.92 -6.55 -20.10
C GLN A 5 -19.05 -7.46 -19.22
N PRO A 6 -17.77 -7.71 -19.55
CA PRO A 6 -16.90 -8.44 -18.64
C PRO A 6 -16.75 -7.59 -17.37
N SER A 7 -17.14 -8.16 -16.23
CA SER A 7 -16.94 -7.53 -14.93
C SER A 7 -15.45 -7.21 -14.78
N ARG A 8 -15.11 -5.92 -14.82
CA ARG A 8 -13.73 -5.45 -14.66
C ARG A 8 -13.28 -5.81 -13.25
N LYS A 9 -12.58 -6.94 -13.09
CA LYS A 9 -11.87 -7.27 -11.84
C LYS A 9 -10.94 -6.09 -11.52
N PRO A 10 -11.05 -5.48 -10.33
CA PRO A 10 -10.07 -4.50 -9.88
C PRO A 10 -8.73 -5.22 -9.86
N SER A 11 -7.79 -4.85 -10.74
CA SER A 11 -6.46 -5.44 -10.68
C SER A 11 -5.81 -4.91 -9.40
N ARG A 12 -5.78 -5.76 -8.37
CA ARG A 12 -5.08 -5.51 -7.10
C ARG A 12 -3.58 -5.46 -7.42
N ASN A 13 -3.09 -4.29 -7.82
CA ASN A 13 -1.68 -4.10 -8.09
C ASN A 13 -0.97 -4.01 -6.73
N GLY A 14 -0.55 -5.16 -6.20
CA GLY A 14 0.13 -5.27 -4.90
C GLY A 14 1.41 -4.42 -4.78
N ARG A 15 1.88 -3.82 -5.88
CA ARG A 15 3.02 -2.90 -5.91
C ARG A 15 2.82 -1.65 -5.06
N GLY A 16 1.64 -1.04 -5.08
CA GLY A 16 1.34 0.12 -4.24
C GLY A 16 1.33 -0.25 -2.76
N LEU A 17 0.71 -1.39 -2.43
CA LEU A 17 0.68 -1.94 -1.08
C LEU A 17 2.08 -2.30 -0.58
N PHE A 18 2.88 -2.98 -1.41
CA PHE A 18 4.25 -3.38 -1.08
C PHE A 18 5.18 -2.18 -0.93
N LEU A 19 5.15 -1.24 -1.87
CA LEU A 19 5.97 -0.04 -1.79
C LEU A 19 5.59 0.82 -0.59
N GLY A 20 4.29 0.97 -0.32
CA GLY A 20 3.80 1.66 0.86
C GLY A 20 4.24 0.98 2.16
N ALA A 21 4.16 -0.35 2.23
CA ALA A 21 4.63 -1.11 3.38
C ALA A 21 6.13 -0.95 3.60
N VAL A 22 6.95 -1.05 2.54
CA VAL A 22 8.41 -0.97 2.65
C VAL A 22 8.85 0.45 3.07
N VAL A 23 8.36 1.49 2.37
CA VAL A 23 8.70 2.88 2.70
C VAL A 23 8.20 3.24 4.10
N GLY A 24 6.97 2.84 4.41
CA GLY A 24 6.37 3.03 5.73
C GLY A 24 7.17 2.34 6.83
N ALA A 25 7.60 1.09 6.62
CA ALA A 25 8.40 0.35 7.58
C ALA A 25 9.75 1.01 7.86
N ILE A 26 10.42 1.51 6.81
CA ILE A 26 11.72 2.19 6.95
C ILE A 26 11.55 3.47 7.77
N VAL A 27 10.60 4.34 7.40
CA VAL A 27 10.35 5.59 8.13
C VAL A 27 9.90 5.30 9.57
N GLY A 28 8.98 4.36 9.74
CA GLY A 28 8.46 3.93 11.03
C GLY A 28 9.54 3.33 11.93
N PHE A 29 10.49 2.56 11.39
CA PHE A 29 11.62 2.02 12.14
C PHE A 29 12.46 3.13 12.75
N PHE A 30 12.80 4.17 11.99
CA PHE A 30 13.60 5.28 12.49
C PHE A 30 12.85 6.11 13.54
N ILE A 31 11.56 6.37 13.34
CA ILE A 31 10.71 7.05 14.34
C ILE A 31 10.60 6.20 15.61
N GLY A 32 10.29 4.91 15.46
CA GLY A 32 10.17 3.97 16.58
C GLY A 32 11.49 3.78 17.33
N ARG A 33 12.62 3.85 16.62
CA ARG A 33 13.96 3.80 17.23
C ARG A 33 14.19 5.01 18.14
N GLY A 34 13.73 6.20 17.76
CA GLY A 34 13.74 7.38 18.63
C GLY A 34 12.80 7.26 19.83
N ALA A 35 11.69 6.55 19.67
CA ALA A 35 10.69 6.29 20.73
C ALA A 35 11.01 5.06 21.61
N GLY A 36 12.16 4.40 21.42
CA GLY A 36 12.59 3.24 22.21
C GLY A 36 12.03 1.88 21.77
N ASN A 37 11.19 1.83 20.72
CA ASN A 37 10.69 0.57 20.14
C ASN A 37 10.71 0.60 18.59
N PRO A 38 11.85 0.23 17.97
CA PRO A 38 12.01 0.27 16.52
C PRO A 38 11.13 -0.74 15.78
N VAL A 39 10.88 -1.91 16.39
CA VAL A 39 10.06 -2.97 15.76
C VAL A 39 8.62 -2.51 15.66
N PHE A 40 8.08 -1.95 16.74
CA PHE A 40 6.72 -1.42 16.74
C PHE A 40 6.55 -0.26 15.77
N GLY A 41 7.53 0.65 15.72
CA GLY A 41 7.54 1.72 14.73
C GLY A 41 7.54 1.22 13.29
N ALA A 42 8.35 0.20 12.98
CA ALA A 42 8.39 -0.41 11.65
C ALA A 42 7.03 -1.04 11.27
N LEU A 43 6.39 -1.77 12.20
CA LEU A 43 5.09 -2.39 11.96
C LEU A 43 3.99 -1.35 11.72
N LEU A 44 3.89 -0.34 12.58
CA LEU A 44 2.93 0.75 12.40
C LEU A 44 3.18 1.53 11.11
N GLY A 45 4.45 1.86 10.86
CA GLY A 45 4.86 2.54 9.64
C GLY A 45 4.48 1.75 8.40
N ALA A 46 4.70 0.43 8.38
CA ALA A 46 4.33 -0.44 7.28
C ALA A 46 2.82 -0.41 7.02
N VAL A 47 2.00 -0.52 8.06
CA VAL A 47 0.53 -0.50 7.93
C VAL A 47 0.03 0.84 7.40
N VAL A 48 0.51 1.94 7.99
CA VAL A 48 0.12 3.31 7.59
C VAL A 48 0.60 3.61 6.17
N GLY A 49 1.86 3.31 5.85
CA GLY A 49 2.43 3.53 4.53
C GLY A 49 1.73 2.69 3.46
N ALA A 50 1.41 1.43 3.75
CA ALA A 50 0.63 0.57 2.87
C ALA A 50 -0.77 1.13 2.62
N ALA A 51 -1.46 1.57 3.66
CA ALA A 51 -2.80 2.15 3.57
C ALA A 51 -2.80 3.49 2.79
N LEU A 52 -1.81 4.35 3.04
CA LEU A 52 -1.65 5.63 2.33
C LEU A 52 -1.38 5.41 0.85
N LEU A 53 -0.40 4.57 0.49
CA LEU A 53 -0.09 4.33 -0.91
C LEU A 53 -1.19 3.54 -1.63
N TYR A 54 -1.93 2.69 -0.92
CA TYR A 54 -3.15 2.07 -1.45
C TYR A 54 -4.24 3.11 -1.75
N ARG A 55 -4.36 4.15 -0.91
CA ARG A 55 -5.33 5.24 -1.09
C ARG A 55 -4.92 6.27 -2.14
N VAL A 56 -3.62 6.62 -2.20
CA VAL A 56 -3.07 7.66 -3.08
C VAL A 56 -2.75 7.10 -4.48
N ASN A 57 -2.37 5.82 -4.56
CA ASN A 57 -2.18 5.10 -5.82
C ASN A 57 -3.12 3.89 -5.87
N PRO A 58 -4.45 4.09 -6.04
CA PRO A 58 -5.31 3.01 -6.46
C PRO A 58 -4.76 2.54 -7.81
N GLY A 59 -4.16 1.34 -7.82
CA GLY A 59 -3.33 0.89 -8.93
C GLY A 59 -3.93 1.19 -10.30
N PRO A 60 -3.11 1.56 -11.30
CA PRO A 60 -3.54 2.17 -12.55
C PRO A 60 -4.78 1.48 -13.13
N TRP A 61 -5.85 2.26 -13.26
CA TRP A 61 -7.02 1.88 -14.04
C TRP A 61 -6.52 1.67 -15.46
N LYS A 62 -6.32 0.40 -15.85
CA LYS A 62 -5.76 0.03 -17.15
C LYS A 62 -6.70 0.50 -18.25
N ARG A 63 -6.51 1.73 -18.72
CA ARG A 63 -7.04 2.22 -20.00
C ARG A 63 -6.19 1.61 -21.11
N ARG A 64 -6.51 0.36 -21.49
CA ARG A 64 -6.36 -0.22 -22.83
C ARG A 64 -6.88 -1.65 -22.77
#